data_AF-A0A967EKC6-F1
#
_entry.id   AF-A0A967EKC6-F1
#
_cell.length_a   1.000
_cell.length_b   1.000
_cell.length_c   1.000
_cell.angle_alpha   90.00
_cell.angle_beta   90.00
_cell.angle_gamma   90.00
#
_symmetry.space_group_name_H-M   'P 1'
#
loop_
_entity.id
_entity.type
_entity.pdbx_description
1 polymer ?
#
loop_
_entity_poly.entity_id
_entity_poly.type
_entity_poly.pdbx_seq_one_letter_code
_entity_poly.pdbx_strand_id
1 'polypeptide(L)'
;MYITRVEFDTLSHDESQGISCGAVKLTTQDGTIVLHCSAQHQADALHRDILHLLLDNAMTQLKRMPEYRTGQRQIALAADAWHDQAGPTSNTA
;
A
#
# COMPACT_ATOMS: atom_id res chain seq x y z
N MET A 1 14.67 2.68 -7.47
CA MET A 1 13.30 2.28 -7.81
C MET A 1 12.40 3.49 -7.74
N TYR A 2 11.76 3.83 -8.85
CA TYR A 2 10.79 4.91 -8.91
C TYR A 2 9.39 4.31 -9.08
N ILE A 3 8.53 4.49 -8.07
CA ILE A 3 7.16 4.00 -8.03
C ILE A 3 6.26 5.08 -8.62
N THR A 4 5.53 4.74 -9.67
CA THR A 4 4.66 5.66 -10.42
C THR A 4 3.18 5.45 -10.15
N ARG A 5 2.79 4.31 -9.58
CA ARG A 5 1.41 4.02 -9.20
C ARG A 5 1.35 3.06 -8.03
N VAL A 6 0.39 3.30 -7.14
CA VAL A 6 0.05 2.45 -6.01
C VAL A 6 -1.42 2.03 -6.14
N GLU A 7 -1.69 0.75 -6.01
CA GLU A 7 -3.05 0.20 -6.00
C GLU A 7 -3.20 -0.78 -4.82
N PHE A 8 -4.41 -0.87 -4.29
CA PHE A 8 -4.77 -1.77 -3.21
C PHE A 8 -5.81 -2.76 -3.71
N ASP A 9 -5.50 -4.04 -3.60
CA ASP A 9 -6.38 -5.13 -4.02
C ASP A 9 -6.67 -6.08 -2.86
N THR A 10 -7.80 -6.79 -2.96
CA THR A 10 -8.17 -7.87 -2.03
C THR A 10 -8.13 -7.45 -0.56
N LEU A 11 -8.59 -6.23 -0.26
CA LEU A 11 -8.65 -5.73 1.11
C LEU A 11 -9.61 -6.59 1.94
N SER A 12 -9.11 -7.14 3.03
CA SER A 12 -9.90 -7.86 4.02
C SER A 12 -9.68 -7.24 5.40
N HIS A 13 -10.73 -7.22 6.21
CA HIS A 13 -10.70 -6.65 7.54
C HIS A 13 -11.12 -7.70 8.57
N ASP A 14 -10.29 -7.86 9.60
CA ASP A 14 -10.59 -8.63 10.81
C ASP A 14 -10.85 -7.66 11.96
N GLU A 15 -12.14 -7.32 12.14
CA GLU A 15 -12.62 -6.42 13.20
C GLU A 15 -12.28 -6.93 14.60
N SER A 16 -12.21 -8.26 14.78
CA SER A 16 -11.96 -8.87 16.09
C SER A 16 -10.53 -8.63 16.59
N GLN A 17 -9.59 -8.43 15.66
CA GLN A 17 -8.18 -8.18 15.96
C GLN A 17 -7.72 -6.75 15.64
N GLY A 18 -8.57 -5.95 14.99
CA GLY A 18 -8.19 -4.63 14.49
C GLY A 18 -7.08 -4.72 13.44
N ILE A 19 -7.16 -5.73 12.57
CA ILE A 19 -6.15 -5.99 11.52
C ILE A 19 -6.82 -5.89 10.16
N SER A 20 -6.22 -5.14 9.26
CA SER A 20 -6.54 -5.14 7.83
C SER A 20 -5.41 -5.79 7.05
N CYS A 21 -5.76 -6.59 6.05
CA CYS A 21 -4.83 -7.25 5.15
C CYS A 21 -5.18 -6.91 3.70
N GLY A 22 -4.20 -6.95 2.81
CA GLY A 22 -4.43 -6.74 1.39
C GLY A 22 -3.18 -6.81 0.54
N ALA A 23 -3.37 -6.82 -0.76
CA ALA A 23 -2.28 -6.75 -1.73
C ALA A 23 -2.02 -5.27 -2.08
N VAL A 24 -0.78 -4.82 -1.90
CA VAL A 24 -0.30 -3.52 -2.37
C VAL A 24 0.47 -3.74 -3.66
N LYS A 25 -0.05 -3.21 -4.76
CA LYS A 25 0.60 -3.24 -6.07
C LYS A 25 1.33 -1.94 -6.31
N LEU A 26 2.63 -2.05 -6.61
CA LEU A 26 3.53 -0.93 -6.87
C LEU A 26 4.00 -1.02 -8.31
N THR A 27 3.53 -0.12 -9.16
CA THR A 27 4.04 0.01 -10.53
C THR A 27 5.31 0.84 -10.51
N THR A 28 6.35 0.32 -11.16
CA THR A 28 7.67 0.96 -11.28
C THR A 28 8.06 1.07 -12.74
N GLN A 29 9.15 1.80 -13.02
CA GLN A 29 9.73 1.85 -14.36
C GLN A 29 10.16 0.47 -14.91
N ASP A 30 10.53 -0.45 -14.01
CA ASP A 30 11.07 -1.77 -14.36
C ASP A 30 10.00 -2.88 -14.35
N GLY A 31 8.77 -2.57 -13.94
CA GLY A 31 7.67 -3.53 -13.82
C GLY A 31 6.81 -3.34 -12.57
N THR A 32 5.96 -4.31 -12.28
CA THR A 32 5.02 -4.27 -11.15
C THR A 32 5.47 -5.22 -10.04
N ILE A 33 5.44 -4.72 -8.81
CA ILE A 33 5.68 -5.49 -7.59
C ILE A 33 4.37 -5.62 -6.84
N VAL A 34 4.06 -6.82 -6.36
CA VAL A 34 2.87 -7.07 -5.54
C VAL A 34 3.33 -7.57 -4.18
N LEU A 35 2.91 -6.89 -3.12
CA LEU A 35 3.25 -7.23 -1.74
C LEU A 35 1.98 -7.54 -0.98
N HIS A 36 2.00 -8.63 -0.21
CA HIS A 36 0.92 -8.90 0.74
C HIS A 36 1.24 -8.18 2.05
N CYS A 37 0.36 -7.27 2.43
CA CYS A 37 0.56 -6.35 3.55
C CYS A 37 -0.52 -6.54 4.59
N SER A 38 -0.15 -6.26 5.84
CA SER A 38 -1.07 -6.18 6.95
C SER A 38 -0.80 -4.92 7.76
N ALA A 39 -1.88 -4.35 8.29
CA ALA A 39 -1.89 -3.13 9.07
C ALA A 39 -2.74 -3.37 10.32
N GLN A 40 -2.17 -3.11 11.49
CA GLN A 40 -2.92 -3.07 12.74
C GLN A 40 -3.38 -1.63 12.98
N HIS A 41 -4.65 -1.45 13.35
CA HIS A 41 -5.25 -0.14 13.54
C HIS A 41 -6.34 -0.17 14.61
N GLN A 42 -6.78 1.02 15.03
CA GLN A 42 -7.91 1.16 15.94
C GLN A 42 -9.23 0.80 15.24
N ALA A 43 -10.24 0.40 16.02
CA ALA A 43 -11.54 -0.02 15.48
C ALA A 43 -12.26 1.08 14.70
N ASP A 44 -11.97 2.34 15.00
CA ASP A 44 -12.53 3.55 14.38
C ASP A 44 -11.59 4.20 13.35
N ALA A 45 -10.51 3.52 12.96
CA ALA A 45 -9.57 4.04 11.97
C ALA A 45 -10.27 4.30 10.63
N LEU A 46 -10.01 5.46 10.03
CA LEU A 46 -10.57 5.79 8.74
C LEU A 46 -9.97 4.89 7.66
N HIS A 47 -10.75 4.57 6.63
CA HIS A 47 -10.28 3.75 5.51
C HIS A 47 -8.96 4.26 4.92
N ARG A 48 -8.84 5.57 4.74
CA ARG A 48 -7.61 6.21 4.24
C ARG A 48 -6.40 5.94 5.14
N ASP A 49 -6.58 5.97 6.46
CA ASP A 49 -5.51 5.71 7.41
C ASP A 49 -5.06 4.24 7.34
N ILE A 50 -6.01 3.32 7.17
CA ILE A 50 -5.74 1.90 6.97
C ILE A 50 -4.92 1.67 5.69
N LEU A 51 -5.30 2.32 4.59
CA LEU A 51 -4.51 2.26 3.35
C LEU A 51 -3.09 2.78 3.58
N HIS A 52 -2.93 3.91 4.31
CA HIS A 52 -1.61 4.48 4.61
C HIS A 52 -0.73 3.50 5.39
N LEU A 53 -1.31 2.84 6.39
CA LEU A 53 -0.62 1.80 7.15
C LEU A 53 -0.21 0.60 6.28
N LEU A 54 -1.05 0.20 5.32
CA LEU A 54 -0.72 -0.87 4.37
C LEU A 54 0.42 -0.45 3.43
N LEU A 55 0.44 0.80 2.93
CA LEU A 55 1.57 1.28 2.14
C LEU A 55 2.84 1.35 2.99
N ASP A 56 2.77 1.83 4.23
CA ASP A 56 3.94 1.88 5.12
C ASP A 56 4.51 0.48 5.39
N ASN A 57 3.63 -0.52 5.52
CA ASN A 57 4.02 -1.92 5.59
C ASN A 57 4.74 -2.35 4.30
N ALA A 58 4.19 -2.05 3.12
CA ALA A 58 4.79 -2.36 1.82
C ALA A 58 6.19 -1.72 1.66
N MET A 59 6.32 -0.43 2.00
CA MET A 59 7.58 0.30 1.96
C MET A 59 8.61 -0.29 2.93
N THR A 60 8.17 -0.75 4.10
CA THR A 60 9.02 -1.45 5.07
C THR A 60 9.50 -2.79 4.53
N GLN A 61 8.63 -3.56 3.86
CA GLN A 61 9.03 -4.81 3.20
C GLN A 61 10.06 -4.57 2.10
N LEU A 62 9.85 -3.57 1.23
CA LEU A 62 10.82 -3.21 0.19
C LEU A 62 12.19 -2.85 0.77
N LYS A 63 12.23 -2.01 1.82
CA LYS A 63 13.48 -1.64 2.50
C LYS A 63 14.23 -2.83 3.10
N ARG A 64 13.53 -3.93 3.41
CA ARG A 64 14.14 -5.15 3.94
C ARG A 64 14.73 -6.05 2.86
N MET A 65 14.39 -5.86 1.58
CA MET A 65 14.98 -6.64 0.49
C MET A 65 16.48 -6.32 0.36
N PRO A 66 17.33 -7.30 0.04
CA PRO A 66 18.78 -7.12 0.01
C PRO A 66 19.26 -5.96 -0.87
N GLU A 67 18.55 -5.70 -1.97
CA GLU A 67 18.92 -4.69 -2.98
C GLU A 67 18.69 -3.25 -2.47
N TYR A 68 17.79 -3.07 -1.51
CA TYR A 68 17.44 -1.75 -0.93
C TYR A 68 17.98 -1.57 0.49
N ARG A 69 18.28 -2.67 1.20
CA ARG A 69 18.72 -2.67 2.60
C ARG A 69 19.99 -1.87 2.85
N THR A 70 20.95 -1.94 1.92
CA THR A 70 22.27 -1.28 2.05
C THR A 70 22.25 0.19 1.63
N GLY A 71 21.10 0.71 1.18
CA GLY A 71 20.98 2.07 0.65
C GLY A 71 21.58 2.26 -0.75
N GLN A 72 22.12 1.20 -1.37
CA GLN A 72 22.67 1.24 -2.73
C GLN A 72 21.62 1.53 -3.80
N ARG A 73 20.35 1.20 -3.53
CA ARG A 73 19.22 1.61 -4.34
C ARG A 73 18.23 2.40 -3.49
N GLN A 74 17.87 3.60 -3.95
CA GLN A 74 16.84 4.41 -3.32
C GLN A 74 15.45 4.01 -3.84
N ILE A 75 14.45 4.10 -2.96
CA ILE A 75 13.03 3.97 -3.31
C ILE A 75 12.45 5.37 -3.28
N ALA A 76 11.87 5.80 -4.39
CA ALA A 76 11.19 7.09 -4.52
C ALA A 76 9.77 6.85 -5.03
N LEU A 77 8.82 7.58 -4.48
CA LEU A 77 7.40 7.54 -4.85
C LEU A 77 7.08 8.84 -5.60
N ALA A 78 6.45 8.75 -6.77
CA ALA A 78 5.97 9.94 -7.47
C ALA A 78 4.91 10.65 -6.60
N ALA A 79 4.86 11.98 -6.66
CA ALA A 79 3.94 12.77 -5.83
C ALA A 79 2.46 12.40 -6.06
N ASP A 80 2.14 11.92 -7.25
CA ASP A 80 0.83 11.50 -7.74
C ASP A 80 0.70 9.96 -7.85
N ALA A 81 1.72 9.20 -7.43
CA ALA A 81 1.68 7.74 -7.49
C ALA A 81 0.55 7.15 -6.64
N TRP A 82 0.20 7.86 -5.57
CA TRP A 82 -1.00 7.58 -4.79
C TRP A 82 -2.10 8.54 -5.20
N HIS A 83 -3.03 8.07 -6.04
CA HIS A 83 -4.37 8.61 -6.05
C HIS A 83 -5.26 7.67 -5.27
N ASP A 84 -5.88 8.19 -4.21
CA ASP A 84 -6.89 7.47 -3.44
C ASP A 84 -7.95 7.06 -4.45
N GLN A 85 -7.93 5.80 -4.88
CA GLN A 85 -8.97 5.24 -5.75
C GLN A 85 -10.22 4.98 -4.90
N ALA A 86 -10.64 5.98 -4.13
CA ALA A 86 -12.04 6.32 -4.05
C ALA A 86 -12.47 6.79 -5.46
N GLY A 87 -12.58 5.83 -6.40
CA GLY A 87 -13.47 6.03 -7.53
C GLY A 87 -14.83 6.46 -6.97
N PRO A 88 -15.59 7.31 -7.69
CA PRO A 88 -16.85 7.84 -7.18
C PRO A 88 -17.66 6.67 -6.64
N THR A 89 -18.10 6.75 -5.39
CA THR A 89 -19.16 5.88 -4.91
C THR A 89 -20.25 5.96 -5.97
N SER A 90 -20.42 4.89 -6.74
CA SER A 90 -21.50 4.77 -7.71
C SER A 90 -22.79 4.78 -6.91
N ASN A 91 -23.27 5.98 -6.63
CA ASN A 91 -24.63 6.23 -6.24
C ASN A 91 -25.47 6.07 -7.51
N THR A 92 -25.82 4.82 -7.82
CA THR A 92 -26.80 4.48 -8.86
C THR A 92 -27.54 3.24 -8.41
N ALA A 93 -28.61 3.43 -7.63
CA ALA A 93 -30.01 3.28 -8.06
C ALA A 93 -30.91 3.11 -6.83
#